data_AF-A0ABC9V275-F1
#
_entry.id   AF-A0ABC9V275-F1
#
_cell.length_a   1.000
_cell.length_b   1.000
_cell.length_c   1.000
_cell.angle_alpha   90.00
_cell.angle_beta   90.00
_cell.angle_gamma   90.00
#
_symmetry.space_group_name_H-M   'P 1'
#
loop_
_entity.id
_entity.type
_entity.pdbx_description
1 polymer ?
#
loop_
_entity_poly.entity_id
_entity_poly.type
_entity_poly.pdbx_seq_one_letter_code
_entity_poly.pdbx_strand_id
1 'polypeptide(L)'
;MNTKEFVKELINTISDEYIDTYKQIYSSTLIDNKIKEDPYWFDALTFYQSLSQKDKETLFKIIKQTTIDTTSIILGIIDGPVSLNQIPGDFTLTYTENEKTVILNGDLQDEFLTKIKERDRSQ
;
A
#
# COMPACT_ATOMS: atom_id res chain seq x y z
N MET A 1 15.69 -14.75 1.49
CA MET A 1 14.32 -14.33 1.11
C MET A 1 14.03 -14.76 -0.33
N ASN A 2 12.88 -15.36 -0.60
CA ASN A 2 12.37 -15.62 -1.96
C ASN A 2 11.17 -14.71 -2.30
N THR A 3 10.69 -14.72 -3.55
CA THR A 3 9.57 -13.89 -4.02
C THR A 3 8.30 -14.04 -3.17
N LYS A 4 7.93 -15.27 -2.81
CA LYS A 4 6.72 -15.53 -2.00
C LYS A 4 6.85 -15.01 -0.58
N GLU A 5 8.03 -15.16 0.02
CA GLU A 5 8.35 -14.60 1.33
C GLU A 5 8.32 -13.07 1.30
N PHE A 6 8.96 -12.46 0.30
CA PHE A 6 8.95 -11.01 0.10
C PHE A 6 7.52 -10.47 -0.02
N VAL A 7 6.71 -11.05 -0.90
CA VAL A 7 5.32 -10.62 -1.12
C VAL A 7 4.46 -10.80 0.14
N LYS A 8 4.66 -11.89 0.89
CA LYS A 8 3.95 -12.12 2.15
C LYS A 8 4.24 -11.01 3.15
N GLU A 9 5.52 -10.69 3.38
CA GLU A 9 5.90 -9.65 4.33
C GLU A 9 5.49 -8.24 3.84
N LEU A 10 5.59 -7.98 2.53
CA LEU A 10 5.09 -6.75 1.92
C LEU A 10 3.59 -6.53 2.19
N ILE A 11 2.76 -7.57 2.03
CA ILE A 11 1.32 -7.51 2.33
C ILE A 11 1.06 -7.24 3.80
N ASN A 12 1.82 -7.86 4.72
CA ASN A 12 1.65 -7.66 6.16
C ASN A 12 1.92 -6.18 6.53
N THR A 13 3.02 -5.62 6.02
CA THR A 13 3.38 -4.21 6.24
C THR A 13 2.33 -3.25 5.66
N ILE A 14 1.84 -3.52 4.45
CA ILE A 14 0.87 -2.64 3.78
C ILE A 14 -0.54 -2.74 4.39
N SER A 15 -1.01 -3.96 4.66
CA SER A 15 -2.44 -4.18 4.91
C SER A 15 -2.83 -3.96 6.37
N ASP A 16 -2.00 -4.43 7.30
CA ASP A 16 -2.39 -4.47 8.71
C ASP A 16 -1.78 -3.27 9.47
N GLU A 17 -0.50 -2.97 9.24
CA GLU A 17 0.18 -1.88 9.96
C GLU A 17 -0.18 -0.50 9.41
N TYR A 18 -0.25 -0.35 8.08
CA TYR A 18 -0.46 0.96 7.46
C TYR A 18 -1.90 1.46 7.62
N ILE A 19 -2.91 0.61 7.41
CA ILE A 19 -4.31 1.04 7.52
C ILE A 19 -4.68 1.41 8.96
N ASP A 20 -4.18 0.68 9.95
CA ASP A 20 -4.41 1.03 11.34
C ASP A 20 -3.67 2.31 11.74
N THR A 21 -2.48 2.55 11.16
CA THR A 21 -1.79 3.85 11.28
C THR A 21 -2.67 4.99 10.74
N TYR A 22 -3.28 4.84 9.56
CA TYR A 22 -4.17 5.86 9.00
C TYR A 22 -5.40 6.09 9.88
N LYS A 23 -6.05 5.01 10.35
CA LYS A 23 -7.17 5.14 11.29
C LYS A 23 -6.76 5.90 12.53
N GLN A 24 -5.59 5.59 13.09
CA GLN A 24 -5.07 6.27 14.27
C GLN A 24 -4.81 7.75 13.99
N ILE A 25 -4.15 8.10 12.88
CA ILE A 25 -3.88 9.49 12.50
C ILE A 25 -5.20 10.28 12.42
N TYR A 26 -6.16 9.80 11.63
CA TYR A 26 -7.43 10.52 11.44
C TYR A 26 -8.28 10.59 12.72
N SER A 27 -8.24 9.56 13.58
CA SER A 27 -9.04 9.53 14.83
C SER A 27 -8.41 10.30 16.00
N SER A 28 -7.08 10.40 16.06
CA SER A 28 -6.37 11.00 17.19
C SER A 28 -5.88 12.43 16.94
N THR A 29 -5.77 12.86 15.68
CA THR A 29 -5.29 14.21 15.35
C THR A 29 -6.35 15.25 15.71
N LEU A 30 -5.98 16.16 16.60
CA LEU A 30 -6.81 17.31 16.97
C LEU A 30 -6.60 18.45 15.98
N ILE A 31 -7.69 19.14 15.64
CA ILE A 31 -7.62 20.34 14.80
C ILE A 31 -7.21 21.53 15.68
N ASP A 32 -5.91 21.81 15.72
CA ASP A 32 -5.32 22.96 16.40
C ASP A 32 -5.02 24.12 15.43
N ASN A 33 -4.36 25.18 15.92
CA ASN A 33 -4.01 26.33 15.09
C ASN A 33 -2.99 25.98 13.99
N LYS A 34 -2.10 25.02 14.23
CA LYS A 34 -1.11 24.59 13.24
C LYS A 34 -1.77 23.82 12.11
N ILE A 35 -2.72 22.94 12.42
CA ILE A 35 -3.51 22.22 11.41
C ILE A 35 -4.35 23.20 10.58
N LYS A 36 -4.91 24.26 11.18
CA LYS A 36 -5.66 25.29 10.44
C LYS A 36 -4.80 26.09 9.45
N GLU A 37 -3.49 26.15 9.66
CA GLU A 37 -2.53 26.75 8.72
C GLU A 37 -2.15 25.82 7.56
N ASP A 38 -2.56 24.54 7.61
CA ASP A 38 -2.41 23.55 6.55
C ASP A 38 -3.79 23.22 5.95
N PRO A 39 -4.21 23.88 4.85
CA PRO A 39 -5.54 23.69 4.28
C PRO A 39 -5.83 22.25 3.87
N TYR A 40 -4.81 21.52 3.41
CA TYR A 40 -4.97 20.13 3.00
C TYR A 40 -5.35 19.24 4.18
N TRP A 41 -4.60 19.33 5.29
CA TRP A 41 -4.89 18.55 6.49
C TRP A 41 -6.15 19.02 7.22
N PHE A 42 -6.40 20.33 7.23
CA PHE A 42 -7.62 20.89 7.80
C PHE A 42 -8.88 20.35 7.10
N ASP A 43 -8.91 20.37 5.77
CA ASP A 43 -10.05 19.88 4.99
C ASP A 43 -10.21 18.36 5.14
N ALA A 44 -9.11 17.60 5.10
CA ALA A 44 -9.15 16.14 5.26
C ALA A 44 -9.69 15.72 6.63
N LEU A 45 -9.25 16.36 7.72
CA LEU A 45 -9.71 16.05 9.08
C LEU A 45 -11.14 16.53 9.32
N THR A 46 -11.51 17.70 8.79
CA THR A 46 -12.88 18.22 8.88
C THR A 46 -13.85 17.32 8.14
N PHE A 47 -13.50 16.89 6.92
CA PHE A 47 -14.27 15.91 6.16
C PHE A 47 -14.42 14.62 6.97
N TYR A 48 -13.32 14.03 7.43
CA TYR A 48 -13.35 12.80 8.24
C TYR A 48 -14.25 12.92 9.48
N GLN A 49 -14.17 14.03 10.22
CA GLN A 49 -14.99 14.25 11.42
C GLN A 49 -16.49 14.37 11.10
N SER A 50 -16.84 14.88 9.91
CA SER A 50 -18.23 14.99 9.45
C SER A 50 -18.87 13.65 9.04
N LEU A 51 -18.06 12.62 8.77
CA LEU A 51 -18.54 11.32 8.31
C LEU A 51 -19.21 10.50 9.42
N SER A 52 -20.24 9.74 9.06
CA SER A 52 -20.80 8.70 9.92
C SER A 52 -19.78 7.58 10.16
N GLN A 53 -19.97 6.75 11.18
CA GLN A 53 -19.08 5.61 11.43
C GLN A 53 -18.99 4.66 10.22
N LYS A 54 -20.12 4.41 9.56
CA LYS A 54 -20.17 3.59 8.32
C LYS A 54 -19.40 4.24 7.18
N ASP A 55 -19.47 5.55 7.03
CA ASP A 55 -18.76 6.26 5.96
C ASP A 55 -17.26 6.32 6.24
N LYS A 56 -16.84 6.43 7.52
CA LYS A 56 -15.43 6.31 7.93
C LYS A 56 -14.87 4.94 7.59
N GLU A 57 -15.62 3.86 7.89
CA GLU A 57 -15.22 2.50 7.49
C GLU A 57 -15.10 2.37 5.96
N THR A 58 -16.02 2.99 5.22
CA THR A 58 -15.99 3.01 3.76
C THR A 58 -14.78 3.78 3.23
N LEU A 59 -14.44 4.92 3.81
CA LEU A 59 -13.24 5.69 3.48
C LEU A 59 -11.97 4.85 3.64
N PHE A 60 -11.82 4.12 4.75
CA PHE A 60 -10.64 3.28 4.95
C PHE A 60 -10.59 2.07 4.00
N LYS A 61 -11.74 1.54 3.57
CA LYS A 61 -11.78 0.52 2.50
C LYS A 61 -11.28 1.08 1.17
N ILE A 62 -11.66 2.31 0.83
CA ILE A 62 -11.17 3.00 -0.37
C ILE A 62 -9.64 3.20 -0.28
N ILE A 63 -9.14 3.70 0.85
CA ILE A 63 -7.69 3.89 1.08
C ILE A 63 -6.94 2.55 0.95
N LYS A 64 -7.46 1.47 1.56
CA LYS A 64 -6.89 0.11 1.45
C LYS A 64 -6.80 -0.33 -0.02
N GLN A 65 -7.90 -0.20 -0.78
CA GLN A 65 -7.92 -0.61 -2.17
C GLN A 65 -6.93 0.19 -3.02
N THR A 66 -6.93 1.52 -2.89
CA THR A 66 -5.98 2.40 -3.61
C THR A 66 -4.52 2.02 -3.31
N THR A 67 -4.22 1.65 -2.07
CA THR A 67 -2.87 1.23 -1.66
C THR A 67 -2.49 -0.10 -2.31
N ILE A 68 -3.41 -1.07 -2.33
CA ILE A 68 -3.22 -2.38 -3.00
C ILE A 68 -3.00 -2.18 -4.50
N ASP A 69 -3.84 -1.38 -5.16
CA ASP A 69 -3.77 -1.15 -6.61
C ASP A 69 -2.45 -0.47 -6.99
N THR A 70 -2.07 0.57 -6.25
CA THR A 70 -0.80 1.29 -6.49
C THR A 70 0.41 0.38 -6.29
N THR A 71 0.39 -0.44 -5.24
CA THR A 71 1.46 -1.42 -4.99
C THR A 71 1.54 -2.45 -6.12
N SER A 72 0.40 -2.99 -6.56
CA SER A 72 0.33 -3.94 -7.67
C SER A 72 0.90 -3.35 -8.96
N ILE A 73 0.59 -2.08 -9.27
CA ILE A 73 1.15 -1.38 -10.43
C ILE A 73 2.68 -1.28 -10.32
N ILE A 74 3.22 -0.89 -9.18
CA ILE A 74 4.67 -0.80 -8.96
C ILE A 74 5.34 -2.17 -9.14
N LEU A 75 4.76 -3.23 -8.58
CA LEU A 75 5.28 -4.60 -8.76
C LEU A 75 5.23 -5.02 -10.24
N GLY A 76 4.15 -4.69 -10.96
CA GLY A 76 4.02 -4.94 -12.40
C GLY A 76 5.01 -4.13 -13.25
N ILE A 77 5.43 -2.95 -12.79
CA ILE A 77 6.51 -2.19 -13.45
C ILE A 77 7.85 -2.92 -13.27
N ILE A 78 8.11 -3.44 -12.07
CA ILE A 78 9.32 -4.19 -11.75
C ILE A 78 9.39 -5.51 -12.53
N ASP A 79 8.28 -6.25 -12.64
CA ASP A 79 8.23 -7.51 -13.40
C ASP A 79 8.34 -7.30 -14.92
N GLY A 80 8.14 -6.07 -15.41
CA GLY A 80 8.16 -5.73 -16.83
C GLY A 80 6.83 -5.69 -17.61
N PRO A 81 5.69 -6.30 -17.20
CA PRO A 81 4.45 -6.21 -17.99
C PRO A 81 3.82 -4.81 -18.00
N VAL A 82 4.15 -3.94 -17.03
CA VAL A 82 3.67 -2.55 -16.98
C VAL A 82 4.78 -1.61 -17.45
N SER A 83 4.60 -1.00 -18.63
CA SER A 83 5.60 -0.06 -19.17
C SER A 83 5.61 1.26 -18.40
N LEU A 84 6.78 1.67 -17.93
CA LEU A 84 7.02 3.00 -17.38
C LEU A 84 7.40 3.96 -18.51
N ASN A 85 6.42 4.68 -19.07
CA ASN A 85 6.61 5.79 -20.02
C ASN A 85 7.62 5.52 -21.16
N GLN A 86 7.59 4.33 -21.75
CA GLN A 86 8.47 3.96 -22.87
C GLN A 86 9.98 4.05 -22.55
N ILE A 87 10.35 4.01 -21.27
CA ILE A 87 11.76 3.91 -20.87
C ILE A 87 12.27 2.55 -21.34
N PRO A 88 13.37 2.50 -22.12
CA PRO A 88 13.96 1.25 -22.54
C PRO A 88 14.69 0.56 -21.37
N GLY A 89 14.58 -0.77 -21.29
CA GLY A 89 15.28 -1.60 -20.32
C GLY A 89 14.35 -2.25 -19.28
N ASP A 90 14.95 -3.13 -18.47
CA ASP A 90 14.25 -3.89 -17.43
C ASP A 90 14.67 -3.39 -16.04
N PHE A 91 13.73 -3.38 -15.10
CA PHE A 91 14.01 -3.12 -13.69
C PHE A 91 14.24 -4.45 -12.96
N THR A 92 15.23 -4.49 -12.06
CA THR A 92 15.53 -5.69 -11.27
C THR A 92 15.45 -5.39 -9.78
N LEU A 93 14.64 -6.16 -9.06
CA LEU A 93 14.61 -6.17 -7.61
C LEU A 93 15.50 -7.32 -7.09
N THR A 94 16.53 -6.96 -6.34
CA THR A 94 17.48 -7.92 -5.76
C THR A 94 17.46 -7.86 -4.24
N TYR A 95 17.58 -9.02 -3.59
CA TYR A 95 17.83 -9.13 -2.16
C TYR A 95 19.23 -9.69 -1.92
N THR A 96 20.03 -9.02 -1.09
CA THR A 96 21.40 -9.42 -0.76
C THR A 96 21.55 -9.66 0.75
N GLU A 97 22.04 -10.83 1.11
CA GLU A 97 22.32 -11.21 2.50
C GLU A 97 23.54 -12.13 2.55
N ASN A 98 24.50 -11.84 3.44
CA ASN A 98 25.74 -12.62 3.60
C ASN A 98 26.44 -12.91 2.26
N GLU A 99 26.64 -11.86 1.44
CA GLU A 99 27.27 -11.91 0.11
C GLU A 99 26.50 -12.69 -0.97
N LYS A 100 25.34 -13.29 -0.63
CA LYS A 100 24.46 -13.94 -1.60
C LYS A 100 23.41 -12.97 -2.09
N THR A 101 23.28 -12.86 -3.41
CA THR A 101 22.24 -12.05 -4.06
C THR A 101 21.25 -12.94 -4.78
N VAL A 102 19.96 -12.68 -4.60
CA VAL A 102 18.86 -13.31 -5.33
C VAL A 102 18.05 -12.26 -6.05
N ILE A 103 17.57 -12.59 -7.25
CA ILE A 103 16.63 -11.78 -8.02
C ILE A 103 15.22 -12.21 -7.64
N LEU A 104 14.34 -11.24 -7.39
CA LEU A 104 12.96 -11.49 -6.92
C LEU A 104 11.89 -11.29 -8.02
N ASN A 105 12.26 -10.73 -9.18
CA ASN A 105 11.37 -10.47 -10.32
C ASN A 105 10.71 -11.73 -10.90
N GLY A 106 9.66 -11.50 -11.69
CA GLY A 106 9.04 -12.46 -12.61
C GLY A 106 7.56 -12.63 -12.31
N ASP A 107 7.23 -12.78 -11.02
CA ASP A 107 5.88 -13.11 -10.54
C ASP A 107 5.46 -12.24 -9.34
N LEU A 108 6.11 -11.10 -9.08
CA LEU A 108 5.82 -10.25 -7.92
C LEU A 108 4.37 -9.75 -7.93
N GLN A 109 3.89 -9.26 -9.06
CA GLN A 109 2.53 -8.74 -9.20
C GLN A 109 1.48 -9.84 -9.01
N ASP A 110 1.68 -10.98 -9.68
CA ASP A 110 0.74 -12.09 -9.67
C ASP A 110 0.67 -12.76 -8.29
N GLU A 111 1.82 -12.99 -7.65
CA GLU A 111 1.87 -13.52 -6.29
C GLU A 111 1.21 -12.54 -5.30
N PHE A 112 1.42 -11.22 -5.47
CA PHE A 112 0.80 -10.20 -4.61
C PHE A 112 -0.73 -10.21 -4.72
N LEU A 113 -1.25 -10.13 -5.95
CA LEU A 113 -2.70 -10.14 -6.18
C LEU A 113 -3.35 -11.48 -5.76
N THR A 114 -2.65 -12.59 -5.92
CA THR A 114 -3.12 -13.91 -5.48
C THR A 114 -3.26 -13.95 -3.96
N LYS A 115 -2.23 -13.53 -3.21
CA LYS A 115 -2.27 -13.51 -1.75
C LYS A 115 -3.32 -12.56 -1.18
N ILE A 116 -3.53 -11.40 -1.81
CA ILE A 116 -4.60 -10.47 -1.41
C ILE A 116 -5.98 -11.15 -1.57
N LYS A 117 -6.24 -11.80 -2.71
CA LYS A 117 -7.50 -12.53 -2.95
C LYS A 117 -7.71 -13.68 -1.96
N GLU A 118 -6.64 -14.38 -1.57
CA GLU A 118 -6.70 -15.43 -0.55
C GLU A 118 -7.09 -14.87 0.83
N ARG A 119 -6.49 -13.74 1.24
CA ARG A 119 -6.83 -13.04 2.48
C ARG A 119 -8.29 -12.59 2.50
N ASP A 120 -8.78 -11.95 1.43
CA ASP A 120 -10.14 -11.43 1.37
C ASP A 120 -11.21 -12.54 1.39
N ARG A 121 -10.89 -13.77 0.97
CA ARG A 121 -11.78 -14.94 1.09
C ARG A 121 -11.80 -15.57 2.48
N SER A 122 -10.83 -15.24 3.32
CA SER A 122 -10.66 -15.80 4.67
C SER A 122 -11.23 -14.92 5.79
N GLN A 123 -11.75 -13.73 5.44
CA GLN A 123 -12.43 -12.78 6.33
C GLN A 123 -13.93 -12.80 6.10
#